data_AF-A0A1Y4FG83-F1
#
_entry.id   AF-A0A1Y4FG83-F1
#
_cell.length_a   1.000
_cell.length_b   1.000
_cell.length_c   1.000
_cell.angle_alpha   90.00
_cell.angle_beta   90.00
_cell.angle_gamma   90.00
#
_symmetry.space_group_name_H-M   'P 1'
#
loop_
_entity.id
_entity.type
_entity.pdbx_description
1 polymer ?
#
loop_
_entity_poly.entity_id
_entity_poly.type
_entity_poly.pdbx_seq_one_letter_code
_entity_poly.pdbx_strand_id
1 'polypeptide(L)'
;MMMRTKTDLLDTIARRLGVSLPDLRDWCPLLSLQALLEVDNRAFPVEEWNRALAYLLGRPCAFSYVFEAKAYTKTVIRRWWF
;
A
#
# COMPACT_ATOMS: atom_id res chain seq x y z
N MET A 1 14.06 12.49 24.17
CA MET A 1 13.31 11.29 23.72
C MET A 1 13.30 11.26 22.21
N MET A 2 14.04 10.33 21.61
CA MET A 2 14.13 10.20 20.16
C MET A 2 12.87 9.46 19.69
N MET A 3 11.92 10.18 19.10
CA MET A 3 10.82 9.53 18.39
C MET A 3 11.45 8.73 17.24
N ARG A 4 11.52 7.41 17.36
CA ARG A 4 11.65 6.54 16.19
C ARG A 4 10.47 6.92 15.31
N THR A 5 10.71 7.64 14.23
CA THR A 5 9.72 7.86 13.17
C THR A 5 9.36 6.48 12.66
N LYS A 6 8.27 5.91 13.18
CA LYS A 6 7.67 4.71 12.63
C LYS A 6 7.36 5.09 11.20
N THR A 7 8.16 4.56 10.28
CA THR A 7 7.94 4.78 8.87
C THR A 7 6.67 4.02 8.54
N ASP A 8 5.62 4.72 8.11
CA ASP A 8 4.38 4.08 7.70
C ASP A 8 4.56 3.49 6.28
N LEU A 9 3.76 2.47 5.95
CA LEU A 9 3.85 1.80 4.64
C LEU A 9 3.56 2.79 3.51
N LEU A 10 2.53 3.64 3.66
CA LEU A 10 2.19 4.66 2.67
C LEU A 10 3.31 5.69 2.45
N ASP A 11 3.98 6.13 3.52
CA ASP A 11 5.12 7.04 3.41
C ASP A 11 6.30 6.39 2.68
N THR A 12 6.47 5.08 2.84
CA THR A 12 7.50 4.32 2.10
C THR A 12 7.18 4.30 0.61
N ILE A 13 5.92 4.06 0.26
CA ILE A 13 5.47 4.07 -1.14
C ILE A 13 5.57 5.47 -1.76
N ALA A 14 5.09 6.51 -1.06
CA ALA A 14 5.16 7.90 -1.49
C ALA A 14 6.61 8.33 -1.77
N ARG A 15 7.53 8.05 -0.84
CA ARG A 15 8.96 8.36 -1.02
C ARG A 15 9.59 7.58 -2.18
N ARG A 16 9.21 6.32 -2.35
CA ARG A 16 9.72 5.49 -3.45
C ARG A 16 9.28 6.02 -4.83
N LEU A 17 8.05 6.50 -4.92
CA LEU A 17 7.50 7.06 -6.14
C LEU A 17 7.85 8.54 -6.33
N GLY A 18 8.40 9.21 -5.30
CA GLY A 18 8.74 10.64 -5.36
C GLY A 18 7.53 11.56 -5.38
N VAL A 19 6.42 11.14 -4.77
CA VAL A 19 5.12 11.86 -4.80
C VAL A 19 4.60 12.14 -3.40
N SER A 20 3.60 13.01 -3.29
CA SER A 20 2.90 13.24 -2.02
C SER A 20 1.90 12.12 -1.71
N LEU A 21 1.48 11.99 -0.44
CA LEU A 21 0.49 10.98 -0.05
C LEU A 21 -0.86 11.10 -0.80
N PRO A 22 -1.45 12.29 -1.02
CA PRO A 22 -2.64 12.44 -1.86
C PRO A 22 -2.46 11.90 -3.28
N ASP A 23 -1.31 12.18 -3.90
CA ASP A 23 -1.01 11.79 -5.29
C ASP A 23 -1.00 10.27 -5.49
N LEU A 24 -0.71 9.50 -4.42
CA LEU A 24 -0.77 8.05 -4.48
C LEU A 24 -2.16 7.52 -4.89
N ARG A 25 -3.23 8.23 -4.51
CA ARG A 25 -4.61 7.85 -4.83
C ARG A 25 -5.11 8.57 -6.08
N ASP A 26 -4.88 9.87 -6.16
CA ASP A 26 -5.57 10.74 -7.13
C ASP A 26 -4.89 10.74 -8.50
N TRP A 27 -3.58 10.52 -8.55
CA TRP A 27 -2.82 10.61 -9.79
C TRP A 27 -2.54 9.25 -10.41
N CYS A 28 -1.98 8.31 -9.66
CA CYS A 28 -1.47 7.05 -10.21
C CYS A 28 -1.74 5.84 -9.29
N PRO A 29 -3.01 5.50 -9.00
CA PRO A 29 -3.33 4.44 -8.06
C PRO A 29 -2.80 3.06 -8.51
N LEU A 30 -2.71 2.81 -9.82
CA LEU A 30 -2.11 1.59 -10.36
C LEU A 30 -0.61 1.47 -10.02
N LEU A 31 0.16 2.55 -10.18
CA LEU A 31 1.59 2.58 -9.83
C LEU A 31 1.78 2.43 -8.32
N SER A 32 0.91 3.06 -7.52
CA SER A 32 0.90 2.90 -6.06
C SER A 32 0.69 1.45 -5.63
N LEU A 33 -0.24 0.74 -6.26
CA LEU A 33 -0.48 -0.69 -5.99
C LEU A 33 0.68 -1.58 -6.47
N GLN A 34 1.33 -1.25 -7.60
CA GLN A 34 2.52 -1.96 -8.05
C GLN A 34 3.68 -1.78 -7.08
N ALA A 35 3.97 -0.54 -6.67
CA ALA A 35 4.99 -0.24 -5.68
C ALA A 35 4.71 -0.92 -4.34
N LEU A 36 3.43 -1.02 -3.94
CA LEU A 36 3.01 -1.77 -2.76
C LEU A 36 3.39 -3.26 -2.85
N LEU A 37 3.25 -3.90 -4.02
CA LEU A 37 3.60 -5.32 -4.20
C LEU A 37 5.10 -5.61 -4.07
N GLU A 38 5.94 -4.62 -4.35
CA GLU A 38 7.40 -4.73 -4.31
C GLU A 38 7.97 -4.63 -2.88
N VAL A 39 7.18 -4.21 -1.90
CA VAL A 39 7.61 -4.16 -0.49
C VAL A 39 7.67 -5.58 0.08
N ASP A 40 8.74 -5.95 0.78
CA ASP A 40 8.88 -7.29 1.39
C ASP A 40 7.72 -7.59 2.37
N ASN A 41 7.26 -8.85 2.39
CA ASN A 41 6.13 -9.27 3.22
C ASN A 41 6.38 -9.10 4.73
N ARG A 42 7.64 -9.11 5.17
CA ARG A 42 8.06 -9.00 6.56
C ARG A 42 8.40 -7.57 6.97
N ALA A 43 8.44 -6.63 6.03
CA ALA A 43 8.83 -5.25 6.30
C ALA A 43 7.79 -4.48 7.11
N PHE A 44 6.50 -4.81 6.94
CA PHE A 44 5.39 -4.15 7.61
C PHE A 44 4.36 -5.18 8.08
N PRO A 45 3.73 -4.94 9.25
CA PRO A 45 2.69 -5.82 9.78
C PRO A 45 1.38 -5.63 8.99
N VAL A 46 0.48 -6.62 9.06
CA VAL A 46 -0.73 -6.66 8.22
C VAL A 46 -1.66 -5.46 8.40
N GLU A 47 -1.65 -4.83 9.58
CA GLU A 47 -2.43 -3.63 9.89
C GLU A 47 -2.03 -2.45 8.99
N GLU A 48 -0.74 -2.30 8.70
CA GLU A 48 -0.25 -1.28 7.77
C GLU A 48 -0.68 -1.57 6.33
N TRP A 49 -0.70 -2.86 5.93
CA TRP A 49 -1.22 -3.27 4.63
C TRP A 49 -2.71 -2.98 4.49
N ASN A 50 -3.49 -3.29 5.53
CA ASN A 50 -4.92 -2.99 5.58
C ASN A 50 -5.18 -1.49 5.46
N ARG A 51 -4.43 -0.67 6.19
CA ARG A 51 -4.52 0.80 6.13
C ARG A 51 -4.12 1.34 4.75
N ALA A 52 -3.01 0.86 4.19
CA ALA A 52 -2.54 1.30 2.88
C ALA A 52 -3.53 0.94 1.76
N LEU A 53 -4.06 -0.29 1.76
CA LEU A 53 -5.05 -0.71 0.79
C LEU A 53 -6.37 0.02 0.95
N ALA A 54 -6.81 0.27 2.19
CA ALA A 54 -8.03 1.02 2.43
C ALA A 54 -7.91 2.46 1.91
N TYR A 55 -6.76 3.09 2.10
CA TYR A 55 -6.46 4.41 1.57
C TYR A 55 -6.43 4.43 0.03
N LEU A 56 -5.66 3.54 -0.60
CA LEU A 56 -5.48 3.53 -2.05
C LEU A 56 -6.75 3.14 -2.82
N LEU A 57 -7.55 2.22 -2.26
CA LEU A 57 -8.75 1.70 -2.92
C LEU A 57 -10.03 2.43 -2.51
N GLY A 58 -9.96 3.31 -1.50
CA GLY A 58 -11.12 4.03 -0.98
C GLY A 58 -12.19 3.12 -0.36
N ARG A 59 -11.83 1.92 0.10
CA ARG A 59 -12.77 0.95 0.70
C ARG A 59 -12.14 0.20 1.86
N PRO A 60 -12.90 -0.20 2.90
CA PRO A 60 -12.36 -0.94 4.03
C PRO A 60 -11.64 -2.24 3.61
N CYS A 61 -10.50 -2.52 4.21
CA CYS A 61 -9.70 -3.74 4.02
C CYS A 61 -9.34 -4.31 5.39
N ALA A 62 -9.52 -5.62 5.57
CA ALA A 62 -9.27 -6.32 6.83
C ALA A 62 -8.76 -7.74 6.58
N PHE A 63 -7.51 -7.84 6.16
CA PHE A 63 -6.80 -9.11 5.97
C PHE A 63 -6.17 -9.56 7.29
N SER A 64 -6.05 -10.88 7.46
CA SER A 64 -5.37 -11.49 8.62
C SER A 64 -3.89 -11.70 8.35
N TYR A 65 -3.51 -11.83 7.07
CA TYR A 65 -2.12 -12.03 6.68
C TYR A 65 -1.70 -11.13 5.51
N VAL A 66 -0.41 -10.75 5.49
CA VAL A 66 0.18 -9.92 4.42
C VAL A 66 0.09 -10.59 3.04
N PHE A 67 0.20 -11.92 2.97
CA PHE A 67 0.10 -12.63 1.69
C PHE A 67 -1.30 -12.53 1.09
N GLU A 68 -2.36 -12.48 1.91
CA GLU A 68 -3.74 -12.28 1.47
C GLU A 68 -3.91 -10.87 0.89
N ALA A 69 -3.41 -9.86 1.61
CA ALA A 69 -3.41 -8.47 1.16
C ALA A 69 -2.70 -8.34 -0.20
N LYS A 70 -1.52 -8.95 -0.38
CA LYS A 70 -0.81 -8.96 -1.68
C LYS A 70 -1.54 -9.71 -2.78
N ALA A 71 -2.10 -10.88 -2.49
CA ALA A 71 -2.87 -11.65 -3.47
C ALA A 71 -4.09 -10.84 -3.97
N TYR A 72 -4.75 -10.14 -3.04
CA TYR A 72 -5.82 -9.23 -3.35
C TYR A 72 -5.35 -8.04 -4.21
N THR A 73 -4.25 -7.38 -3.85
CA THR A 73 -3.66 -6.30 -4.67
C THR A 73 -3.38 -6.75 -6.10
N LYS A 74 -2.79 -7.95 -6.30
CA LYS A 74 -2.58 -8.52 -7.64
C LYS A 74 -3.89 -8.70 -8.41
N THR A 75 -4.95 -9.10 -7.72
CA THR A 75 -6.28 -9.27 -8.32
C THR A 75 -6.89 -7.93 -8.72
N VAL A 76 -6.76 -6.90 -7.89
CA VAL A 76 -7.21 -5.54 -8.21
C VAL A 76 -6.47 -4.99 -9.42
N ILE A 77 -5.13 -5.10 -9.45
CA ILE A 77 -4.31 -4.66 -10.58
C ILE A 77 -4.77 -5.34 -11.87
N ARG A 78 -4.95 -6.68 -11.85
CA ARG A 78 -5.43 -7.42 -13.04
C ARG A 78 -6.78 -6.93 -13.55
N ARG A 79 -7.70 -6.60 -12.65
CA ARG A 79 -9.03 -6.07 -13.01
C ARG A 79 -9.00 -4.64 -13.52
N TRP A 80 -7.91 -3.89 -13.28
CA TRP A 80 -7.74 -2.54 -13.81
C TRP A 80 -7.43 -2.53 -15.32
N TRP A 81 -6.90 -3.64 -15.83
CA TRP A 81 -6.56 -3.80 -17.25
C TRP A 81 -7.70 -4.35 -18.11
N PHE A 82 -8.83 -4.70 -17.50
CA PHE A 82 -10.07 -5.10 -18.16
C PHE A 82 -11.08 -3.96 -18.11
#